data_AF-A0A7X9AZX2-F1
#
_entry.id   AF-A0A7X9AZX2-F1
#
_cell.length_a   1.000
_cell.length_b   1.000
_cell.length_c   1.000
_cell.angle_alpha   90.00
_cell.angle_beta   90.00
_cell.angle_gamma   90.00
#
_symmetry.space_group_name_H-M   'P 1'
#
loop_
_entity.id
_entity.type
_entity.pdbx_description
1 polymer ?
#
loop_
_entity_poly.entity_id
_entity_poly.type
_entity_poly.pdbx_seq_one_letter_code
_entity_poly.pdbx_strand_id
1 'polypeptide(L)'
;SGYAVCIFARTTKDGKAACAFLINVAAGDTPALTIALRRPAHKKYRLQRQMADPLELKVVSRTDDEIILELPPIAPWRAVLLEGVAE
;
A
#
# COMPACT_ATOMS: atom_id res chain seq x y z
N SER A 1 9.02 19.27 -7.80
CA SER A 1 8.06 18.56 -8.68
C SER A 1 6.95 18.00 -7.81
N GLY A 2 5.69 18.13 -8.22
CA GLY A 2 4.57 17.47 -7.52
C GLY A 2 4.49 15.99 -7.92
N TYR A 3 3.92 15.16 -7.04
CA TYR A 3 3.57 13.77 -7.35
C TYR A 3 2.08 13.54 -7.08
N ALA A 4 1.50 12.52 -7.71
CA ALA A 4 0.11 12.14 -7.54
C ALA A 4 -0.01 10.62 -7.60
N VAL A 5 -0.75 10.05 -6.65
CA VAL A 5 -0.99 8.62 -6.58
C VAL A 5 -2.50 8.38 -6.56
N CYS A 6 -2.99 7.63 -7.54
CA CYS A 6 -4.36 7.11 -7.49
C CYS A 6 -4.38 5.86 -6.61
N ILE A 7 -5.34 5.78 -5.70
CA ILE A 7 -5.49 4.66 -4.77
C ILE A 7 -6.87 4.04 -4.96
N PHE A 8 -6.90 2.73 -5.15
CA PHE A 8 -8.12 1.95 -5.25
C PHE A 8 -8.08 0.86 -4.17
N ALA A 9 -8.86 1.04 -3.12
CA ALA A 9 -8.93 0.09 -2.01
C ALA A 9 -9.97 -0.99 -2.27
N ARG A 10 -9.69 -2.22 -1.82
CA ARG A 10 -10.66 -3.30 -1.72
C ARG A 10 -10.90 -3.62 -0.25
N THR A 11 -12.17 -3.67 0.11
CA THR A 11 -12.60 -4.12 1.43
C THR A 11 -13.20 -5.52 1.37
N THR A 12 -13.09 -6.24 2.48
CA THR A 12 -13.85 -7.46 2.74
C THR A 12 -15.34 -7.15 2.91
N LYS A 13 -16.18 -8.20 2.99
CA LYS A 13 -17.64 -8.05 3.19
C LYS A 13 -17.99 -7.36 4.52
N ASP A 14 -17.20 -7.56 5.56
CA ASP A 14 -17.34 -6.91 6.88
C ASP A 14 -16.71 -5.50 6.93
N GLY A 15 -16.24 -4.99 5.78
CA GLY A 15 -15.77 -3.62 5.61
C GLY A 15 -14.32 -3.38 6.08
N LYS A 16 -13.51 -4.44 6.19
CA LYS A 16 -12.09 -4.33 6.54
C LYS A 16 -11.21 -4.15 5.30
N ALA A 17 -10.18 -3.30 5.37
CA ALA A 17 -9.27 -3.06 4.27
C ALA A 17 -8.36 -4.28 4.01
N ALA A 18 -8.54 -4.93 2.87
CA ALA A 18 -7.83 -6.16 2.51
C ALA A 18 -6.63 -5.90 1.60
N CYS A 19 -6.80 -5.02 0.61
CA CYS A 19 -5.75 -4.64 -0.31
C CYS A 19 -5.97 -3.23 -0.86
N ALA A 20 -4.93 -2.64 -1.43
CA ALA A 20 -4.99 -1.37 -2.14
C ALA A 20 -4.12 -1.44 -3.39
N PHE A 21 -4.68 -1.03 -4.53
CA PHE A 21 -3.92 -0.79 -5.75
C PHE A 21 -3.50 0.67 -5.80
N LEU A 22 -2.24 0.92 -6.12
CA LEU A 22 -1.67 2.25 -6.24
C LEU A 22 -1.02 2.42 -7.61
N ILE A 23 -1.19 3.60 -8.21
CA ILE A 23 -0.45 4.00 -9.41
C ILE A 23 0.06 5.43 -9.26
N ASN A 24 1.36 5.62 -9.39
CA ASN A 24 1.94 6.95 -9.52
C ASN A 24 1.61 7.48 -10.92
N VAL A 25 0.86 8.57 -11.02
CA VAL A 25 0.47 9.20 -12.29
C VAL A 25 1.27 10.48 -12.58
N ALA A 26 2.31 10.74 -11.79
CA ALA A 26 3.22 11.85 -12.01
C ALA A 26 4.34 11.50 -12.99
N ALA A 27 5.03 12.54 -13.47
CA ALA A 27 6.20 12.41 -14.35
C ALA A 27 7.48 11.99 -13.61
N GLY A 28 7.54 12.14 -12.28
CA GLY A 28 8.69 11.80 -11.45
C GLY A 28 8.36 10.75 -10.40
N ASP A 29 9.39 10.16 -9.79
CA ASP A 29 9.24 9.25 -8.65
C ASP A 29 8.48 9.94 -7.52
N THR A 30 7.70 9.16 -6.77
CA THR A 30 7.24 9.63 -5.46
C THR A 30 8.43 9.66 -4.48
N PRO A 31 8.43 10.49 -3.43
CA PRO A 31 9.24 10.20 -2.26
C PRO A 31 8.80 8.87 -1.62
N ALA A 32 9.50 8.41 -0.58
CA ALA A 32 8.94 7.39 0.30
C ALA A 32 7.63 7.93 0.90
N LEU A 33 6.61 7.07 0.95
CA LEU A 33 5.26 7.45 1.38
C LEU A 33 4.86 6.66 2.62
N THR A 34 3.87 7.16 3.34
CA THR A 34 3.12 6.37 4.32
C THR A 34 1.69 6.18 3.83
N ILE A 35 1.16 4.97 3.97
CA ILE A 35 -0.25 4.67 3.74
C ILE A 35 -0.90 4.24 5.05
N ALA A 36 -2.01 4.88 5.40
CA ALA A 36 -2.86 4.48 6.51
C ALA A 36 -4.00 3.61 5.98
N LEU A 37 -4.15 2.40 6.51
CA LEU A 37 -5.28 1.52 6.25
C LEU A 37 -6.14 1.46 7.50
N ARG A 38 -7.36 2.00 7.40
CA ARG A 38 -8.37 1.87 8.45
C ARG A 38 -9.08 0.53 8.40
N ARG A 39 -9.49 0.03 9.56
CA ARG A 39 -10.08 -1.30 9.79
C ARG A 39 -9.31 -2.39 9.05
N PRO A 40 -8.01 -2.61 9.35
CA PRO A 40 -7.21 -3.55 8.57
C PRO A 40 -7.75 -4.99 8.68
N ALA A 41 -7.81 -5.70 7.55
CA ALA A 41 -8.19 -7.11 7.54
C ALA A 41 -7.04 -8.03 7.99
N HIS A 42 -5.79 -7.55 7.96
CA HIS A 42 -4.58 -8.32 8.24
C HIS A 42 -3.62 -7.57 9.16
N LYS A 43 -2.73 -8.30 9.84
CA LYS A 43 -1.70 -7.70 10.70
C LYS A 43 -0.44 -7.29 9.94
N LYS A 44 -0.24 -7.84 8.75
CA LYS A 44 0.90 -7.64 7.85
C LYS A 44 0.41 -7.46 6.43
N TYR A 45 1.18 -6.70 5.66
CA TYR A 45 0.91 -6.44 4.25
C TYR A 45 2.21 -6.50 3.47
N ARG A 46 2.11 -6.89 2.19
CA ARG A 46 3.22 -6.90 1.25
C ARG A 46 2.87 -6.12 0.00
N LEU A 47 3.88 -5.50 -0.59
CA LEU A 47 3.83 -4.84 -1.87
C LEU A 47 4.22 -5.83 -2.95
N GLN A 48 3.28 -6.14 -3.84
CA GLN A 48 3.53 -6.85 -5.07
C GLN A 48 4.31 -5.97 -6.03
N ARG A 49 5.45 -6.47 -6.51
CA ARG A 49 6.35 -5.77 -7.40
C ARG A 49 6.41 -6.48 -8.74
N GLN A 50 6.48 -5.72 -9.83
CA GLN A 50 6.67 -6.31 -11.15
C GLN A 50 8.10 -6.85 -11.26
N MET A 51 8.23 -8.13 -11.64
CA MET A 51 9.53 -8.78 -11.89
C MET A 51 10.49 -8.82 -10.68
N ALA A 52 9.96 -8.74 -9.46
CA ALA A 52 10.72 -8.87 -8.23
C ALA A 52 9.85 -9.56 -7.17
N ASP A 53 10.48 -10.16 -6.16
CA ASP A 53 9.74 -10.79 -5.07
C ASP A 53 8.83 -9.78 -4.35
N PRO A 54 7.70 -10.22 -3.78
CA PRO A 54 6.89 -9.36 -2.95
C PRO A 54 7.70 -8.78 -1.78
N LEU A 55 7.51 -7.51 -1.47
CA LEU A 55 8.18 -6.84 -0.36
C LEU A 55 7.22 -6.75 0.84
N GLU A 56 7.51 -7.42 1.96
CA GLU A 56 6.79 -7.15 3.22
C GLU A 56 7.03 -5.69 3.62
N LEU A 57 5.94 -4.94 3.85
CA LEU A 57 6.04 -3.54 4.20
C LEU A 57 6.32 -3.36 5.69
N LYS A 58 7.16 -2.39 5.99
CA LYS A 58 7.44 -1.97 7.36
C LYS A 58 6.19 -1.32 7.96
N VAL A 59 5.77 -1.81 9.11
CA VAL A 59 4.73 -1.20 9.94
C VAL A 59 5.34 -0.03 10.71
N VAL A 60 4.87 1.18 10.43
CA VAL A 60 5.28 2.41 11.13
C VAL A 60 4.55 2.52 12.46
N SER A 61 3.25 2.27 12.45
CA SER A 61 2.41 2.21 13.65
C SER A 61 1.22 1.28 13.42
N ARG A 62 0.64 0.76 14.52
CA ARG A 62 -0.54 -0.09 14.47
C ARG A 62 -1.39 0.09 15.73
N THR A 63 -2.69 0.22 15.52
CA THR A 63 -3.75 0.12 16.52
C THR A 63 -4.75 -0.95 16.06
N ASP A 64 -5.83 -1.16 16.82
CA ASP A 64 -6.88 -2.10 16.44
C ASP A 64 -7.69 -1.62 15.22
N ASP A 65 -7.79 -0.30 14.99
CA ASP A 65 -8.57 0.29 13.88
C ASP A 65 -7.70 0.81 12.73
N GLU A 66 -6.38 0.86 12.88
CA GLU A 66 -5.50 1.44 11.86
C GLU A 66 -4.13 0.78 11.82
N ILE A 67 -3.61 0.58 10.62
CA ILE A 67 -2.19 0.27 10.38
C ILE A 67 -1.59 1.29 9.43
N ILE A 68 -0.43 1.84 9.81
CA ILE A 68 0.35 2.74 8.97
C ILE A 68 1.57 1.98 8.44
N LEU A 69 1.72 1.95 7.11
CA LEU A 69 2.78 1.24 6.42
C LEU A 69 3.68 2.20 5.68
N GLU A 70 4.98 1.92 5.69
CA GLU A 70 5.98 2.62 4.88
C GLU A 70 5.99 2.02 3.47
N LEU A 71 5.77 2.85 2.46
CA LEU A 71 5.86 2.51 1.05
C LEU A 71 7.16 3.06 0.47
N PRO A 72 7.94 2.24 -0.25
CA PRO A 72 9.10 2.73 -0.98
C PRO A 72 8.66 3.70 -2.10
N PRO A 73 9.58 4.50 -2.65
CA PRO A 73 9.35 5.29 -3.85
C PRO A 73 8.68 4.48 -4.96
N ILE A 74 7.64 5.05 -5.58
CA ILE A 74 6.92 4.47 -6.70
C ILE A 74 7.32 5.22 -7.96
N ALA A 75 7.88 4.50 -8.94
CA ALA A 75 8.30 5.08 -10.20
C ALA A 75 7.12 5.65 -11.01
N PRO A 76 7.36 6.64 -11.91
CA PRO A 76 6.34 7.17 -12.81
C PRO A 76 5.56 6.08 -13.53
N TRP A 77 4.23 6.19 -13.56
CA TRP A 77 3.32 5.26 -14.21
C TRP A 77 3.44 3.80 -13.73
N ARG A 78 4.10 3.57 -12.58
CA ARG A 78 4.21 2.25 -11.99
C ARG A 78 2.97 1.94 -11.16
N ALA A 79 2.33 0.83 -11.51
CA ALA A 79 1.28 0.21 -10.73
C ALA A 79 1.88 -0.78 -9.72
N VAL A 80 1.37 -0.76 -8.49
CA VAL A 80 1.72 -1.70 -7.42
C VAL A 80 0.46 -2.13 -6.67
N LEU A 81 0.48 -3.35 -6.13
CA LEU A 81 -0.61 -3.87 -5.30
C LEU A 81 -0.10 -4.10 -3.88
N LEU A 82 -0.67 -3.39 -2.93
CA LEU A 82 -0.56 -3.70 -1.51
C LEU A 82 -1.58 -4.77 -1.16
N GLU A 83 -1.17 -5.90 -0.60
CA GLU A 83 -2.09 -6.95 -0.18
C GLU A 83 -1.77 -7.48 1.22
N GLY A 84 -2.82 -7.82 1.97
CA GLY A 84 -2.68 -8.45 3.27
C GLY A 84 -2.12 -9.87 3.18
N VAL A 85 -1.30 -10.23 4.16
CA VAL A 85 -0.73 -11.58 4.27
C VAL A 85 -1.64 -12.41 5.18
N ALA A 86 -2.09 -13.57 4.70
CA ALA A 86 -2.78 -14.54 5.54
C ALA A 86 -1.78 -15.15 6.53
N GLU A 87 -2.19 -15.24 7.80
CA GLU A 87 -1.42 -15.93 8.86
C GLU A 87 -1.54 -17.45 8.72
#